data_AF-A0A924UZU0-F1
#
_entry.id   AF-A0A924UZU0-F1
#
_cell.length_a   1.000
_cell.length_b   1.000
_cell.length_c   1.000
_cell.angle_alpha   90.00
_cell.angle_beta   90.00
_cell.angle_gamma   90.00
#
_symmetry.space_group_name_H-M   'P 1'
#
loop_
_entity.id
_entity.type
_entity.pdbx_description
1 polymer ?
#
loop_
_entity_poly.entity_id
_entity_poly.type
_entity_poly.pdbx_seq_one_letter_code
_entity_poly.pdbx_strand_id
1 'polypeptide(L)'
;MKKIVLLLLVSFLFISCWPTTENGEFARQEYKPVIISRNTLESSIAFQNAQPIIKSGKIYIKDDLMFINDVNKGFHVYDYADPTKPVRLHYIKAPGATDLAIKGNTVYINQAVDLVTATFNPTTKIFTVTNRNKNVFPQKQAPNGLYSYTKENEIIIDWTLIK
;
A
#
# COMPACT_ATOMS: atom_id res chain seq x y z
N MET A 1 -7.72 55.38 -10.00
CA MET A 1 -7.57 54.94 -8.58
C MET A 1 -8.37 53.67 -8.27
N LYS A 2 -9.70 53.61 -8.49
CA LYS A 2 -10.53 52.41 -8.20
C LYS A 2 -10.04 51.10 -8.85
N LYS A 3 -9.58 51.14 -10.11
CA LYS A 3 -9.02 49.96 -10.80
C LYS A 3 -7.67 49.47 -10.22
N ILE A 4 -6.86 50.38 -9.69
CA ILE A 4 -5.57 50.07 -9.06
C ILE A 4 -5.80 49.43 -7.68
N VAL A 5 -6.79 49.94 -6.92
CA VAL A 5 -7.22 49.34 -5.64
C VAL A 5 -7.76 47.93 -5.84
N LEU A 6 -8.54 47.69 -6.91
CA LEU A 6 -9.04 46.35 -7.24
C LEU A 6 -7.90 45.39 -7.59
N LEU A 7 -6.89 45.87 -8.33
CA LEU A 7 -5.72 45.05 -8.71
C LEU A 7 -4.88 44.66 -7.48
N LEU A 8 -4.70 45.59 -6.52
CA LEU A 8 -4.02 45.33 -5.25
C LEU A 8 -4.83 44.38 -4.34
N LEU A 9 -6.16 44.42 -4.38
CA LEU A 9 -7.00 43.50 -3.62
C LEU A 9 -6.89 42.06 -4.14
N VAL A 10 -6.80 41.87 -5.46
CA VAL A 10 -6.66 40.55 -6.09
C VAL A 10 -5.28 39.93 -5.80
N SER A 11 -4.22 40.73 -5.67
CA SER A 11 -2.89 40.22 -5.33
C SER A 11 -2.80 39.62 -3.92
N PHE A 12 -3.65 40.05 -2.99
CA PHE A 12 -3.72 39.46 -1.64
C PHE A 12 -4.35 38.06 -1.63
N LEU A 13 -5.09 37.67 -2.68
CA LEU A 13 -5.67 36.33 -2.82
C LEU A 13 -4.64 35.26 -3.21
N PHE A 14 -3.43 35.65 -3.61
CA PHE A 14 -2.33 34.73 -3.93
C PHE A 14 -1.38 34.46 -2.75
N ILE A 15 -1.67 35.00 -1.56
CA ILE A 15 -0.88 34.73 -0.36
C ILE A 15 -1.33 33.40 0.23
N SER A 16 -0.72 32.30 -0.21
CA SER A 16 -0.89 31.00 0.43
C SER A 16 -0.13 30.99 1.76
N CYS A 17 -0.79 30.58 2.84
CA CYS A 17 -0.12 30.29 4.11
C CYS A 17 0.73 29.03 3.94
N TRP A 18 2.06 29.15 4.02
CA TRP A 18 2.95 27.99 4.11
C TRP A 18 3.04 27.55 5.57
N PRO A 19 2.77 26.27 5.88
CA PRO A 19 2.95 25.76 7.23
C PRO A 19 4.45 25.73 7.55
N THR A 20 4.93 26.72 8.31
CA THR A 20 6.27 26.74 8.89
C THR A 20 6.24 26.23 10.32
N THR A 21 7.32 25.58 10.76
CA THR A 21 7.53 25.28 12.18
C THR A 21 7.79 26.55 12.98
N GLU A 22 7.80 26.44 14.32
CA GLU A 22 8.13 27.55 15.25
C GLU A 22 9.49 28.21 14.95
N ASN A 23 10.40 27.50 14.29
CA ASN A 23 11.73 27.97 13.91
C ASN A 23 11.81 28.52 12.48
N GLY A 24 10.68 28.64 11.76
CA GLY A 24 10.65 29.09 10.37
C GLY A 24 11.13 28.05 9.36
N GLU A 25 11.46 26.82 9.79
CA GLU A 25 11.79 25.71 8.89
C GLU A 25 10.53 25.07 8.34
N PHE A 26 10.57 24.58 7.10
CA PHE A 26 9.54 23.70 6.58
C PHE A 26 9.48 22.45 7.45
N ALA A 27 8.29 22.10 7.97
CA ALA A 27 8.07 20.85 8.70
C ALA A 27 8.28 19.66 7.74
N ARG A 28 9.53 19.23 7.56
CA ARG A 28 9.88 18.14 6.67
C ARG A 28 9.71 16.84 7.42
N GLN A 29 8.69 16.09 7.04
CA GLN A 29 8.54 14.72 7.55
C GLN A 29 9.72 13.87 7.08
N GLU A 30 10.41 13.25 8.02
CA GLU A 30 11.54 12.35 7.78
C GLU A 30 11.07 10.89 7.89
N TYR A 31 11.47 10.06 6.92
CA TYR A 31 11.05 8.67 6.84
C TYR A 31 12.27 7.74 6.76
N LYS A 32 12.21 6.63 7.51
CA LYS A 32 13.17 5.51 7.41
C LYS A 32 12.60 4.42 6.49
N PRO A 33 13.36 3.91 5.52
CA PRO A 33 12.92 2.77 4.74
C PRO A 33 12.94 1.50 5.60
N VAL A 34 11.90 0.68 5.47
CA VAL A 34 11.86 -0.69 6.00
C VAL A 34 12.28 -1.61 4.87
N ILE A 35 13.45 -2.24 5.03
CA ILE A 35 14.13 -3.01 3.98
C ILE A 35 14.15 -4.49 4.36
N ILE A 36 13.89 -5.35 3.37
CA ILE A 36 14.13 -6.79 3.48
C ILE A 36 14.99 -7.29 2.31
N SER A 37 15.58 -8.48 2.48
CA SER A 37 16.36 -9.10 1.41
C SER A 37 15.45 -9.63 0.28
N ARG A 38 16.00 -9.72 -0.94
CA ARG A 38 15.36 -10.37 -2.08
C ARG A 38 14.84 -11.78 -1.75
N ASN A 39 15.68 -12.62 -1.15
CA ASN A 39 15.32 -14.00 -0.79
C ASN A 39 14.15 -14.04 0.21
N THR A 40 14.17 -13.12 1.18
CA THR A 40 13.08 -12.98 2.15
C THR A 40 11.78 -12.57 1.45
N LEU A 41 11.81 -11.60 0.53
CA LEU A 41 10.62 -11.18 -0.22
C LEU A 41 10.02 -12.36 -1.01
N GLU A 42 10.85 -13.12 -1.70
CA GLU A 42 10.41 -14.22 -2.58
C GLU A 42 9.70 -15.34 -1.81
N SER A 43 10.12 -15.61 -0.57
CA SER A 43 9.56 -16.65 0.31
C SER A 43 8.53 -16.12 1.32
N SER A 44 8.18 -14.83 1.27
CA SER A 44 7.40 -14.19 2.34
C SER A 44 5.89 -14.35 2.28
N ILE A 45 5.32 -14.76 1.14
CA ILE A 45 3.87 -14.88 0.99
C ILE A 45 3.40 -16.15 1.70
N ALA A 46 2.48 -15.98 2.65
CA ALA A 46 2.00 -17.08 3.47
C ALA A 46 0.53 -16.91 3.89
N PHE A 47 -0.16 -18.05 4.03
CA PHE A 47 -1.52 -18.11 4.59
C PHE A 47 -1.43 -18.26 6.10
N GLN A 48 -2.20 -17.44 6.81
CA GLN A 48 -2.22 -17.38 8.25
C GLN A 48 -3.65 -17.33 8.76
N ASN A 49 -3.84 -17.69 10.02
CA ASN A 49 -5.11 -17.47 10.71
C ASN A 49 -5.47 -15.99 10.71
N ALA A 50 -6.77 -15.69 10.77
CA ALA A 50 -7.28 -14.33 10.79
C ALA A 50 -6.55 -13.45 11.83
N GLN A 51 -6.13 -12.26 11.40
CA GLN A 51 -5.44 -11.27 12.23
C GLN A 51 -6.29 -9.99 12.35
N PRO A 52 -6.12 -9.18 13.41
CA PRO A 52 -6.72 -7.85 13.48
C PRO A 52 -6.15 -6.93 12.39
N ILE A 53 -6.96 -6.00 11.90
CA ILE A 53 -6.53 -4.98 10.93
C ILE A 53 -5.72 -3.93 11.69
N ILE A 54 -4.51 -3.64 11.22
CA ILE A 54 -3.68 -2.56 11.79
C ILE A 54 -3.88 -1.26 11.02
N LYS A 55 -3.73 -1.29 9.68
CA LYS A 55 -3.93 -0.11 8.83
C LYS A 55 -4.69 -0.52 7.57
N SER A 56 -6.00 -0.27 7.56
CA SER A 56 -6.84 -0.56 6.40
C SER A 56 -6.44 0.27 5.19
N GLY A 57 -6.33 -0.39 4.04
CA GLY A 57 -6.17 0.21 2.72
C GLY A 57 -7.39 -0.03 1.85
N LYS A 58 -7.15 -0.40 0.59
CA LYS A 58 -8.20 -0.68 -0.39
C LYS A 58 -9.02 -1.92 -0.01
N ILE A 59 -10.29 -1.87 -0.40
CA ILE A 59 -11.22 -3.00 -0.33
C ILE A 59 -11.45 -3.51 -1.75
N TYR A 60 -11.41 -4.83 -1.92
CA TYR A 60 -11.71 -5.50 -3.17
C TYR A 60 -12.76 -6.58 -2.93
N ILE A 61 -13.84 -6.59 -3.68
CA ILE A 61 -14.91 -7.59 -3.57
C ILE A 61 -14.97 -8.36 -4.88
N LYS A 62 -15.02 -9.69 -4.79
CA LYS A 62 -15.28 -10.57 -5.93
C LYS A 62 -16.09 -11.77 -5.47
N ASP A 63 -17.23 -11.96 -6.11
CA ASP A 63 -18.21 -12.98 -5.74
C ASP A 63 -18.51 -12.85 -4.23
N ASP A 64 -18.49 -13.96 -3.49
CA ASP A 64 -18.75 -14.00 -2.04
C ASP A 64 -17.51 -13.73 -1.19
N LEU A 65 -16.50 -13.03 -1.72
CA LEU A 65 -15.27 -12.73 -1.00
C LEU A 65 -14.97 -11.25 -0.98
N MET A 66 -14.52 -10.80 0.19
CA MET A 66 -14.01 -9.46 0.39
C MET A 66 -12.58 -9.51 0.88
N PHE A 67 -11.73 -8.71 0.26
CA PHE A 67 -10.33 -8.52 0.61
C PHE A 67 -10.15 -7.11 1.14
N ILE A 68 -9.51 -6.99 2.30
CA ILE A 68 -9.12 -5.69 2.86
C ILE A 68 -7.60 -5.68 2.94
N ASN A 69 -6.97 -4.74 2.24
CA ASN A 69 -5.53 -4.55 2.35
C ASN A 69 -5.16 -4.06 3.76
N ASP A 70 -4.19 -4.70 4.39
CA ASP A 70 -3.43 -4.13 5.51
C ASP A 70 -2.14 -3.54 4.93
N VAL A 71 -2.11 -2.21 4.84
CA VAL A 71 -1.16 -1.47 3.99
C VAL A 71 0.28 -1.95 4.22
N ASN A 72 0.94 -2.39 3.14
CA ASN A 72 2.32 -2.90 3.11
C ASN A 72 2.55 -4.22 3.86
N LYS A 73 1.51 -4.89 4.34
CA LYS A 73 1.62 -6.13 5.14
C LYS A 73 0.95 -7.33 4.47
N GLY A 74 -0.22 -7.13 3.87
CA GLY A 74 -0.99 -8.24 3.30
C GLY A 74 -2.46 -7.93 3.13
N PHE A 75 -3.27 -8.99 3.14
CA PHE A 75 -4.72 -8.89 2.88
C PHE A 75 -5.52 -9.74 3.85
N HIS A 76 -6.51 -9.14 4.48
CA HIS A 76 -7.54 -9.84 5.22
C HIS A 76 -8.58 -10.39 4.26
N VAL A 77 -8.97 -11.65 4.44
CA VAL A 77 -9.98 -12.32 3.61
C VAL A 77 -11.22 -12.57 4.44
N TYR A 78 -12.35 -12.18 3.88
CA TYR A 78 -13.67 -12.32 4.47
C TYR A 78 -14.57 -13.13 3.55
N ASP A 79 -15.41 -13.96 4.15
CA ASP A 79 -16.65 -14.40 3.55
C ASP A 79 -17.60 -13.19 3.49
N TYR A 80 -18.12 -12.93 2.30
CA TYR A 80 -18.96 -11.80 1.98
C TYR A 80 -20.28 -12.23 1.29
N ALA A 81 -20.69 -13.49 1.45
CA ALA A 81 -21.96 -14.00 0.91
C ALA A 81 -23.18 -13.23 1.46
N ASP A 82 -23.13 -12.81 2.74
CA ASP A 82 -24.07 -11.87 3.35
C ASP A 82 -23.35 -10.54 3.63
N PRO A 83 -23.55 -9.50 2.79
CA PRO A 83 -22.93 -8.19 2.99
C PRO A 83 -23.25 -7.52 4.33
N THR A 84 -24.34 -7.92 4.99
CA THR A 84 -24.72 -7.39 6.31
C THR A 84 -23.96 -8.05 7.45
N LYS A 85 -23.34 -9.21 7.20
CA LYS A 85 -22.63 -10.04 8.20
C LYS A 85 -21.36 -10.67 7.63
N PRO A 86 -20.35 -9.86 7.24
CA PRO A 86 -19.08 -10.39 6.74
C PRO A 86 -18.34 -11.19 7.83
N VAL A 87 -17.80 -12.35 7.46
CA VAL A 87 -17.10 -13.26 8.39
C VAL A 87 -15.62 -13.32 8.05
N ARG A 88 -14.74 -13.06 9.03
CA ARG A 88 -13.28 -13.20 8.85
C ARG A 88 -12.91 -14.66 8.61
N LEU A 89 -12.20 -14.93 7.52
CA LEU A 89 -11.72 -16.27 7.18
C LEU A 89 -10.24 -16.44 7.55
N HIS A 90 -9.36 -15.71 6.88
CA HIS A 90 -7.91 -15.85 7.04
C HIS A 90 -7.17 -14.57 6.63
N TYR A 91 -5.84 -14.61 6.77
CA TYR A 91 -4.95 -13.52 6.40
C TYR A 91 -3.89 -14.01 5.43
N ILE A 92 -3.68 -13.25 4.36
CA ILE A 92 -2.61 -13.46 3.39
C ILE A 92 -1.50 -12.50 3.72
N LYS A 93 -0.42 -13.00 4.33
CA LYS A 93 0.79 -12.21 4.55
C LYS A 93 1.45 -11.97 3.19
N ALA A 94 1.71 -10.72 2.85
CA ALA A 94 2.39 -10.30 1.64
C ALA A 94 3.11 -8.96 1.91
N PRO A 95 4.30 -8.97 2.54
CA PRO A 95 4.99 -7.75 2.92
C PRO A 95 5.34 -6.91 1.69
N GLY A 96 5.15 -5.61 1.81
CA GLY A 96 5.29 -4.64 0.74
C GLY A 96 4.11 -4.58 -0.23
N ALA A 97 3.08 -5.39 -0.04
CA ALA A 97 1.93 -5.39 -0.92
C ALA A 97 1.05 -4.15 -0.75
N THR A 98 0.65 -3.56 -1.87
CA THR A 98 -0.21 -2.37 -1.89
C THR A 98 -1.55 -2.60 -2.55
N ASP A 99 -1.67 -3.65 -3.38
CA ASP A 99 -2.89 -3.90 -4.11
C ASP A 99 -3.00 -5.36 -4.56
N LEU A 100 -4.24 -5.77 -4.83
CA LEU A 100 -4.53 -7.00 -5.55
C LEU A 100 -5.62 -6.77 -6.60
N ALA A 101 -5.59 -7.58 -7.63
CA ALA A 101 -6.63 -7.66 -8.65
C ALA A 101 -6.95 -9.13 -8.93
N ILE A 102 -8.21 -9.43 -9.25
CA ILE A 102 -8.64 -10.82 -9.48
C ILE A 102 -9.40 -10.91 -10.81
N LYS A 103 -8.96 -11.82 -11.69
CA LYS A 103 -9.60 -12.16 -12.96
C LYS A 103 -9.88 -13.66 -13.02
N GLY A 104 -11.15 -14.05 -13.02
CA GLY A 104 -11.54 -15.45 -12.87
C GLY A 104 -11.02 -16.00 -11.55
N ASN A 105 -10.19 -17.04 -11.62
CA ASN A 105 -9.52 -17.63 -10.45
C ASN A 105 -8.06 -17.16 -10.29
N THR A 106 -7.59 -16.24 -11.13
CA THR A 106 -6.22 -15.73 -11.07
C THR A 106 -6.17 -14.43 -10.29
N VAL A 107 -5.21 -14.35 -9.38
CA VAL A 107 -5.02 -13.27 -8.43
C VAL A 107 -3.65 -12.66 -8.70
N TYR A 108 -3.62 -11.35 -8.90
CA TYR A 108 -2.42 -10.58 -9.14
C TYR A 108 -2.15 -9.72 -7.92
N ILE A 109 -0.98 -9.84 -7.32
CA ILE A 109 -0.58 -9.08 -6.14
C ILE A 109 0.57 -8.17 -6.55
N ASN A 110 0.39 -6.87 -6.35
CA ASN A 110 1.48 -5.91 -6.41
C ASN A 110 2.24 -5.99 -5.09
N GLN A 111 3.35 -6.75 -5.06
CA GLN A 111 4.18 -6.96 -3.88
C GLN A 111 5.52 -6.23 -4.03
N ALA A 112 5.63 -5.04 -3.44
CA ALA A 112 6.81 -4.19 -3.54
C ALA A 112 7.24 -3.99 -5.01
N VAL A 113 8.39 -4.52 -5.40
CA VAL A 113 8.92 -4.40 -6.78
C VAL A 113 8.45 -5.51 -7.72
N ASP A 114 7.73 -6.51 -7.21
CA ASP A 114 7.36 -7.71 -7.97
C ASP A 114 5.84 -7.76 -8.24
N LEU A 115 5.48 -8.32 -9.40
CA LEU A 115 4.12 -8.77 -9.67
C LEU A 115 4.03 -10.27 -9.38
N VAL A 116 3.23 -10.65 -8.39
CA VAL A 116 3.01 -12.05 -8.03
C VAL A 116 1.68 -12.52 -8.59
N THR A 117 1.70 -13.68 -9.22
CA THR A 117 0.48 -14.36 -9.68
C THR A 117 0.19 -15.54 -8.77
N ALA A 118 -1.04 -15.64 -8.32
CA ALA A 118 -1.56 -16.76 -7.55
C ALA A 118 -2.87 -17.26 -8.16
N THR A 119 -3.23 -18.50 -7.90
CA THR A 119 -4.56 -19.06 -8.20
C THR A 119 -5.36 -19.16 -6.92
N PHE A 120 -6.65 -18.84 -7.00
CA PHE A 120 -7.60 -18.97 -5.91
C PHE A 120 -8.53 -20.15 -6.17
N ASN A 121 -8.67 -21.04 -5.19
CA ASN A 121 -9.62 -22.14 -5.24
C ASN A 121 -10.92 -21.74 -4.50
N PRO A 122 -12.06 -21.61 -5.19
CA PRO A 122 -13.31 -21.17 -4.57
C PRO A 122 -13.89 -22.19 -3.58
N THR A 123 -13.64 -23.48 -3.79
CA THR A 123 -14.13 -24.55 -2.92
C THR A 123 -13.37 -24.58 -1.59
N THR A 124 -12.04 -24.51 -1.64
CA THR A 124 -11.21 -24.56 -0.43
C THR A 124 -10.97 -23.18 0.18
N LYS A 125 -11.27 -22.12 -0.56
CA LYS A 125 -10.95 -20.71 -0.22
C LYS A 125 -9.46 -20.47 0.02
N ILE A 126 -8.57 -21.25 -0.60
CA ILE A 126 -7.11 -21.17 -0.49
C ILE A 126 -6.51 -20.53 -1.74
N PHE A 127 -5.41 -19.78 -1.58
CA PHE A 127 -4.62 -19.28 -2.71
C PHE A 127 -3.30 -20.04 -2.81
N THR A 128 -2.78 -20.18 -4.03
CA THR A 128 -1.50 -20.81 -4.32
C THR A 128 -0.70 -19.91 -5.23
N VAL A 129 0.51 -19.49 -4.83
CA VAL A 129 1.40 -18.71 -5.70
C VAL A 129 1.86 -19.59 -6.85
N THR A 130 1.66 -19.14 -8.08
CA THR A 130 2.00 -19.88 -9.30
C THR A 130 3.15 -19.26 -10.08
N ASN A 131 3.31 -17.93 -10.02
CA ASN A 131 4.39 -17.23 -10.72
C ASN A 131 4.79 -15.95 -10.01
N ARG A 132 6.01 -15.48 -10.29
CA ARG A 132 6.55 -14.20 -9.82
C ARG A 132 7.33 -13.53 -10.94
N ASN A 133 6.85 -12.39 -11.40
CA ASN A 133 7.56 -11.52 -12.31
C ASN A 133 8.34 -10.49 -11.47
N LYS A 134 9.67 -10.65 -11.43
CA LYS A 134 10.56 -9.82 -10.61
C LYS A 134 10.73 -8.42 -11.22
N ASN A 135 10.86 -7.40 -10.37
CA ASN A 135 11.21 -6.02 -10.78
C ASN A 135 10.28 -5.40 -11.85
N VAL A 136 9.00 -5.74 -11.81
CA VAL A 136 7.98 -5.12 -12.68
C VAL A 136 7.69 -3.69 -12.25
N PHE A 137 7.79 -3.41 -10.94
CA PHE A 137 7.53 -2.10 -10.35
C PHE A 137 8.82 -1.45 -9.82
N PRO A 138 8.91 -0.11 -9.81
CA PRO A 138 10.02 0.58 -9.19
C PRO A 138 10.04 0.40 -7.66
N GLN A 139 11.18 0.70 -7.04
CA GLN A 139 11.28 0.75 -5.58
C GLN A 139 10.27 1.77 -5.00
N LYS A 140 9.72 1.43 -3.83
CA LYS A 140 8.69 2.22 -3.17
C LYS A 140 9.27 3.58 -2.74
N GLN A 141 8.64 4.67 -3.19
CA GLN A 141 8.95 6.01 -2.70
C GLN A 141 8.44 6.21 -1.27
N ALA A 142 9.12 7.08 -0.52
CA ALA A 142 8.62 7.57 0.76
C ALA A 142 7.34 8.40 0.56
N PRO A 143 6.48 8.55 1.59
CA PRO A 143 5.27 9.35 1.48
C PRO A 143 5.50 10.83 1.11
N ASN A 144 6.70 11.37 1.36
CA ASN A 144 7.12 12.70 0.96
C ASN A 144 7.72 12.77 -0.47
N GLY A 145 7.63 11.68 -1.25
CA GLY A 145 8.11 11.59 -2.63
C GLY A 145 9.61 11.31 -2.78
N LEU A 146 10.37 11.20 -1.68
CA LEU A 146 11.80 10.93 -1.74
C LEU A 146 12.11 9.45 -1.99
N TYR A 147 13.24 9.22 -2.65
CA TYR A 147 13.82 7.90 -2.83
C TYR A 147 14.91 7.65 -1.78
N SER A 148 15.11 6.37 -1.43
CA SER A 148 16.32 5.93 -0.73
C SER A 148 17.17 5.10 -1.68
N TYR A 149 18.49 5.20 -1.51
CA TYR A 149 19.41 4.26 -2.11
C TYR A 149 19.18 2.87 -1.53
N THR A 150 19.19 1.85 -2.38
CA THR A 150 19.11 0.43 -2.02
C THR A 150 20.16 -0.33 -2.82
N LYS A 151 20.81 -1.30 -2.19
CA LYS A 151 21.66 -2.27 -2.91
C LYS A 151 20.81 -3.22 -3.76
N GLU A 152 21.46 -3.96 -4.66
CA GLU A 152 20.80 -4.88 -5.61
C GLU A 152 19.82 -5.87 -4.96
N ASN A 153 20.12 -6.36 -3.75
CA ASN A 153 19.31 -7.34 -3.02
C ASN A 153 18.43 -6.74 -1.91
N GLU A 154 18.35 -5.42 -1.81
CA GLU A 154 17.59 -4.71 -0.78
C GLU A 154 16.27 -4.17 -1.37
N ILE A 155 15.15 -4.57 -0.75
CA ILE A 155 13.81 -4.19 -1.20
C ILE A 155 13.11 -3.39 -0.12
N ILE A 156 12.67 -2.18 -0.47
CA ILE A 156 11.86 -1.34 0.43
C ILE A 156 10.42 -1.85 0.40
N ILE A 157 9.93 -2.32 1.54
CA ILE A 157 8.56 -2.80 1.70
C ILE A 157 7.65 -1.78 2.38
N ASP A 158 8.21 -0.90 3.21
CA ASP A 158 7.45 0.11 3.96
C ASP A 158 8.32 1.31 4.33
N TRP A 159 7.72 2.35 4.90
CA TRP A 159 8.40 3.54 5.42
C TRP A 159 7.86 3.89 6.80
N THR A 160 8.77 4.17 7.73
CA THR A 160 8.43 4.59 9.09
C THR A 160 8.72 6.07 9.27
N LEU A 161 7.72 6.86 9.69
CA LEU A 161 7.89 8.26 10.06
C LEU A 161 8.79 8.35 11.30
N ILE A 162 9.84 9.15 11.24
CA ILE A 162 10.79 9.36 12.35
C ILE A 162 10.63 10.76 12.96
N LYS A 163 10.23 11.75 12.16
CA LYS A 163 10.10 13.15 12.55
C LYS A 163 9.08 13.85 11.68
#